data_AF-A0AAN8CKQ8-F1
#
_entry.id   AF-A0AAN8CKQ8-F1
#
_cell.length_a   1.000
_cell.length_b   1.000
_cell.length_c   1.000
_cell.angle_alpha   90.00
_cell.angle_beta   90.00
_cell.angle_gamma   90.00
#
_symmetry.space_group_name_H-M   'P 1'
#
loop_
_entity.id
_entity.type
_entity.pdbx_description
1 polymer ?
#
loop_
_entity_poly.entity_id
_entity_poly.type
_entity_poly.pdbx_seq_one_letter_code
_entity_poly.pdbx_strand_id
1 'polypeptide(L)'
;MTRYYKRPVLLIEFDPAKPFSLMARSDFRHEISANDISSKLTLLTLHFPRLRILWCPSPHATAELFEDLKKGRLEPDGAAAQAVTAESDMVAESAALYNPGPYDFLLKMPGVNVKNYRALVKSADSLADLAKLSQERLAEILENAKNAKQLFEFLHNDADVPAPVQKGKRT
;
A
#
# COMPACT_ATOMS: atom_id res chain seq x y z
N MET A 1 -0.70 -0.03 6.51
CA MET A 1 -0.35 0.67 7.78
C MET A 1 -0.67 2.14 7.77
N THR A 2 0.01 2.98 6.97
CA THR A 2 -0.27 4.42 6.85
C THR A 2 -1.72 4.74 6.46
N ARG A 3 -2.36 3.82 5.73
CA ARG A 3 -3.77 3.89 5.31
C ARG A 3 -4.81 3.62 6.41
N TYR A 4 -4.46 2.92 7.49
CA TYR A 4 -5.44 2.45 8.49
C TYR A 4 -5.13 2.95 9.90
N TYR A 5 -3.90 3.36 10.16
CA TYR A 5 -3.44 3.75 11.49
C TYR A 5 -2.89 5.17 11.48
N LYS A 6 -3.34 5.96 12.46
CA LYS A 6 -2.97 7.38 12.58
C LYS A 6 -1.45 7.59 12.74
N ARG A 7 -0.75 6.68 13.41
CA ARG A 7 0.67 6.77 13.71
C ARG A 7 1.35 5.43 13.40
N PRO A 8 1.75 5.19 12.15
CA PRO A 8 2.50 3.99 11.79
C PRO A 8 3.92 4.08 12.37
N VAL A 9 4.35 3.02 13.04
CA VAL A 9 5.68 2.92 13.66
C VAL A 9 6.36 1.65 13.17
N LEU A 10 7.63 1.76 12.80
CA LEU A 10 8.52 0.63 12.51
C LEU A 10 9.50 0.50 13.68
N LEU A 11 9.46 -0.63 14.38
CA LEU A 11 10.43 -0.98 15.40
C LEU A 11 11.57 -1.78 14.76
N ILE A 12 12.80 -1.32 14.97
CA ILE A 12 14.03 -2.05 14.63
C ILE A 12 14.71 -2.46 15.94
N GLU A 13 14.68 -3.75 16.22
CA GLU A 13 15.32 -4.34 17.39
C GLU A 13 16.68 -4.93 17.02
N PHE A 14 17.70 -4.60 17.82
CA PHE A 14 19.06 -5.09 17.66
C PHE A 14 19.36 -6.20 18.66
N ASP A 15 20.30 -7.05 18.26
CA ASP A 15 20.86 -8.09 19.12
C ASP A 15 21.88 -7.43 20.08
N PRO A 16 21.72 -7.58 21.41
CA PRO A 16 22.64 -6.98 22.38
C PRO A 16 24.07 -7.55 22.30
N ALA A 17 24.25 -8.73 21.69
CA ALA A 17 25.57 -9.30 21.44
C ALA A 17 26.29 -8.66 20.23
N LYS A 18 25.60 -7.81 19.46
CA LYS A 18 26.12 -7.16 18.26
C LYS A 18 26.20 -5.65 18.45
N PRO A 19 27.06 -4.96 17.68
CA PRO A 19 27.08 -3.51 17.67
C PRO A 19 25.71 -2.93 17.33
N PHE A 20 25.34 -1.85 18.02
CA PHE A 20 24.12 -1.09 17.72
C PHE A 20 24.30 -0.25 16.45
N SER A 21 24.38 -0.91 15.30
CA SER A 21 24.52 -0.28 13.99
C SER A 21 23.87 -1.12 12.90
N LEU A 22 23.27 -0.45 11.90
CA LEU A 22 22.66 -1.14 10.75
C LEU A 22 23.68 -1.74 9.78
N MET A 23 24.90 -1.20 9.76
CA MET A 23 25.96 -1.59 8.85
C MET A 23 27.29 -1.58 9.62
N ALA A 24 28.21 -2.46 9.24
CA ALA A 24 29.56 -2.41 9.81
C ALA A 24 30.30 -1.20 9.23
N ARG A 25 31.30 -0.68 9.97
CA ARG A 25 32.10 0.44 9.46
C ARG A 25 32.83 0.12 8.16
N SER A 26 33.19 -1.15 7.96
CA SER A 26 33.79 -1.67 6.73
C SER A 26 32.84 -1.68 5.53
N ASP A 27 31.53 -1.64 5.77
CA ASP A 27 30.52 -1.71 4.71
C ASP A 27 30.20 -0.33 4.13
N PHE A 28 30.72 0.74 4.74
CA PHE A 28 30.64 2.08 4.14
C PHE A 28 31.57 2.15 2.93
N ARG A 29 30.96 1.93 1.76
CA ARG A 29 31.59 2.18 0.48
C ARG A 29 31.69 3.69 0.26
N HIS A 30 32.65 4.12 -0.55
CA HIS A 30 32.80 5.53 -0.94
C HIS A 30 31.62 6.03 -1.78
N GLU A 31 30.84 5.13 -2.37
CA GLU A 31 29.68 5.45 -3.20
C GLU A 31 28.38 4.96 -2.53
N ILE A 32 27.34 5.79 -2.63
CA ILE A 32 25.99 5.45 -2.15
C ILE A 32 25.37 4.48 -3.14
N SER A 33 24.94 3.30 -2.67
CA SER A 33 24.22 2.34 -3.49
C SER A 33 22.74 2.29 -3.12
N ALA A 34 21.87 2.19 -4.13
CA ALA A 34 20.43 1.95 -3.92
C ALA A 34 20.16 0.59 -3.26
N ASN A 35 21.13 -0.32 -3.28
CA ASN A 35 21.01 -1.63 -2.64
C ASN A 35 21.29 -1.59 -1.13
N ASP A 36 21.92 -0.52 -0.63
CA ASP A 36 22.27 -0.38 0.78
C ASP A 36 21.03 -0.25 1.67
N ILE A 37 21.10 -0.81 2.87
CA ILE A 37 20.00 -0.78 3.86
C ILE A 37 19.70 0.67 4.25
N SER A 38 20.73 1.50 4.43
CA SER A 38 20.59 2.93 4.74
C SER A 38 19.86 3.69 3.63
N SER A 39 20.19 3.44 2.37
CA SER A 39 19.52 4.05 1.20
C SER A 39 18.05 3.65 1.13
N LYS A 40 17.74 2.35 1.31
CA LYS A 40 16.36 1.85 1.31
C LYS A 40 15.55 2.42 2.47
N LEU A 41 16.13 2.52 3.67
CA LEU A 41 15.47 3.09 4.84
C LEU A 41 15.18 4.59 4.65
N THR A 42 16.14 5.32 4.05
CA THR A 42 15.96 6.74 3.69
C THR A 42 14.86 6.92 2.64
N LEU A 43 14.83 6.07 1.61
CA LEU A 43 13.79 6.10 0.59
C LEU A 43 12.41 5.78 1.20
N LEU A 44 12.35 4.83 2.13
CA LEU A 44 11.13 4.50 2.87
C LEU A 44 10.58 5.69 3.67
N THR A 45 11.43 6.39 4.42
CA THR A 45 11.00 7.56 5.22
C THR A 45 10.58 8.73 4.33
N LEU A 46 11.21 8.89 3.17
CA LEU A 46 10.83 9.89 2.17
C LEU A 46 9.43 9.63 1.60
N HIS A 47 9.12 8.37 1.24
CA HIS A 47 7.81 8.01 0.69
C HIS A 47 6.69 7.99 1.74
N PHE A 48 7.01 7.75 3.01
CA PHE A 48 6.03 7.66 4.10
C PHE A 48 6.35 8.66 5.23
N PRO A 49 6.05 9.96 5.07
CA PRO A 49 6.45 11.00 6.01
C PRO A 49 5.81 10.88 7.41
N ARG A 50 4.72 10.12 7.53
CA ARG A 50 4.05 9.80 8.81
C ARG A 50 4.68 8.62 9.54
N LEU A 51 5.53 7.83 8.89
CA LEU A 51 6.22 6.71 9.51
C LEU A 51 7.19 7.24 10.57
N ARG A 52 7.23 6.55 11.71
CA ARG A 52 8.23 6.78 12.77
C ARG A 52 9.04 5.53 12.95
N ILE A 53 10.34 5.68 13.18
CA ILE A 53 11.24 4.53 13.43
C ILE A 53 11.66 4.58 14.89
N LEU A 54 11.50 3.44 15.58
CA LEU A 54 12.01 3.21 16.92
C LEU A 54 13.16 2.22 16.83
N TRP A 55 14.24 2.49 17.55
CA TRP A 55 15.45 1.67 17.54
C TRP A 55 15.70 1.19 18.95
N CYS A 56 15.70 -0.12 19.16
CA CYS A 56 15.86 -0.73 20.47
C CYS A 56 17.13 -1.58 20.49
N PRO A 57 18.03 -1.40 21.47
CA PRO A 57 19.29 -2.13 21.54
C PRO A 57 19.15 -3.56 22.07
N SER A 58 17.99 -3.91 22.63
CA SER A 58 17.69 -5.24 23.15
C SER A 58 16.19 -5.47 23.31
N PRO A 59 15.73 -6.73 23.41
CA PRO A 59 14.33 -7.05 23.70
C PRO A 59 13.82 -6.48 25.04
N HIS A 60 14.70 -6.33 26.03
CA HIS A 60 14.33 -5.75 27.32
C HIS A 60 14.00 -4.25 27.17
N ALA A 61 14.85 -3.51 26.45
CA ALA A 61 14.60 -2.11 26.14
C ALA A 61 13.33 -1.93 25.27
N THR A 62 13.04 -2.87 24.38
CA THR A 62 11.77 -2.89 23.62
C THR A 62 10.56 -3.01 24.54
N ALA A 63 10.61 -3.91 25.52
CA ALA A 63 9.50 -4.12 26.46
C ALA A 63 9.24 -2.88 27.33
N GLU A 64 10.29 -2.26 27.86
CA GLU A 64 10.20 -1.00 28.63
C GLU A 64 9.61 0.12 27.77
N LEU A 65 10.07 0.24 26.52
CA LEU A 65 9.53 1.21 25.57
C LEU A 65 8.04 0.98 25.28
N PHE A 66 7.59 -0.27 25.17
CA PHE A 66 6.17 -0.58 24.98
C PHE A 66 5.32 -0.18 26.17
N GLU A 67 5.81 -0.41 27.39
CA GLU A 67 5.15 0.04 28.61
C GLU A 67 5.01 1.57 28.60
N ASP A 68 6.09 2.29 28.33
CA ASP A 68 6.09 3.76 28.24
C ASP A 68 5.14 4.30 27.18
N LEU A 69 5.11 3.66 26.01
CA LEU A 69 4.19 4.05 24.92
C LEU A 69 2.73 3.80 25.28
N LYS A 70 2.43 2.86 26.19
CA LYS A 70 1.08 2.51 26.62
C LYS A 70 0.60 3.35 27.80
N LYS A 71 1.50 3.92 28.61
CA LYS A 71 1.17 4.73 29.79
C LYS A 71 0.12 5.80 29.47
N GLY A 72 -0.97 5.82 30.24
CA GLY A 72 -2.07 6.77 30.12
C GLY A 72 -2.96 6.60 28.88
N ARG A 73 -2.88 5.47 28.16
CA ARG A 73 -3.73 5.18 26.98
C ARG A 73 -4.70 4.04 27.24
N LEU A 74 -5.87 4.09 26.60
CA LEU A 74 -6.88 3.02 26.65
C LEU A 74 -6.35 1.70 26.09
N GLU A 75 -6.89 0.59 26.58
CA GLU A 75 -6.60 -0.74 26.03
C GLU A 75 -7.11 -0.88 24.59
N PRO A 76 -6.37 -1.57 23.70
CA PRO A 76 -6.85 -1.84 22.37
C PRO A 76 -8.05 -2.79 22.43
N ASP A 77 -9.07 -2.51 21.63
CA ASP A 77 -10.23 -3.39 21.46
C ASP A 77 -9.96 -4.42 20.36
N GLY A 78 -10.03 -5.70 20.73
CA GLY A 78 -9.83 -6.83 19.82
C GLY A 78 -10.93 -6.92 18.75
N ALA A 79 -12.17 -6.58 19.07
CA ALA A 79 -13.28 -6.60 18.11
C ALA A 79 -13.09 -5.52 17.04
N ALA A 80 -12.77 -4.28 17.46
CA ALA A 80 -12.41 -3.20 16.54
C ALA A 80 -11.19 -3.55 15.67
N ALA A 81 -10.16 -4.19 16.23
CA ALA A 81 -8.98 -4.60 15.49
C ALA A 81 -9.29 -5.64 14.40
N GLN A 82 -10.18 -6.60 14.68
CA GLN A 82 -10.62 -7.60 13.70
C GLN A 82 -11.47 -7.01 12.57
N ALA A 83 -12.22 -5.94 12.86
CA ALA A 83 -13.03 -5.25 11.86
C ALA A 83 -12.19 -4.48 10.82
N VAL A 84 -10.93 -4.12 11.15
CA VAL A 84 -10.00 -3.49 10.20
C VAL A 84 -9.45 -4.56 9.25
N THR A 85 -10.21 -4.84 8.18
CA THR A 85 -9.76 -5.70 7.07
C THR A 85 -8.98 -4.88 6.04
N ALA A 86 -8.27 -5.55 5.13
CA ALA A 86 -7.53 -4.90 4.04
C ALA A 86 -8.42 -4.04 3.11
N GLU A 87 -9.74 -4.17 3.20
CA GLU A 87 -10.73 -3.40 2.41
C GLU A 87 -11.40 -2.27 3.21
N SER A 88 -11.02 -2.07 4.48
CA SER A 88 -11.69 -1.11 5.35
C SER A 88 -11.26 0.35 5.07
N ASP A 89 -12.13 1.14 4.42
CA ASP A 89 -11.99 2.57 4.05
C ASP A 89 -11.85 3.59 5.24
N MET A 90 -11.23 3.21 6.35
CA MET A 90 -11.31 3.96 7.62
C MET A 90 -10.31 5.11 7.82
N VAL A 91 -9.74 5.74 6.78
CA VAL A 91 -9.01 7.01 6.98
C VAL A 91 -9.52 8.11 6.05
N ALA A 92 -10.57 8.77 6.51
CA ALA A 92 -11.19 9.96 5.90
C ALA A 92 -10.21 11.12 5.67
N GLU A 93 -9.14 11.25 6.46
CA GLU A 93 -8.17 12.35 6.32
C GLU A 93 -7.19 12.20 5.14
N SER A 94 -6.96 10.97 4.65
CA SER A 94 -6.17 10.72 3.43
C SER A 94 -7.02 10.41 2.20
N ALA A 95 -8.29 10.03 2.40
CA ALA A 95 -9.23 9.72 1.35
C ALA A 95 -9.54 10.93 0.44
N ALA A 96 -9.45 12.16 0.96
CA ALA A 96 -9.72 13.38 0.19
C ALA A 96 -8.66 13.69 -0.90
N LEU A 97 -7.43 13.19 -0.75
CA LEU A 97 -6.35 13.37 -1.74
C LEU A 97 -6.02 12.08 -2.49
N TYR A 98 -6.38 10.92 -1.95
CA TYR A 98 -6.06 9.62 -2.51
C TYR A 98 -7.10 8.59 -2.08
N ASN A 99 -8.02 8.21 -2.96
CA ASN A 99 -8.95 7.10 -2.74
C ASN A 99 -8.30 5.79 -3.22
N PRO A 100 -7.71 4.95 -2.35
CA PRO A 100 -6.95 3.77 -2.76
C PRO A 100 -7.80 2.70 -3.44
N GLY A 101 -9.11 2.60 -3.14
CA GLY A 101 -9.98 1.55 -3.68
C GLY A 101 -10.04 1.56 -5.22
N PRO A 102 -10.45 2.69 -5.84
CA PRO A 102 -10.43 2.83 -7.30
C PRO A 102 -9.05 2.65 -7.93
N TYR A 103 -7.97 3.12 -7.28
CA TYR A 103 -6.61 2.95 -7.81
C TYR A 103 -6.17 1.48 -7.81
N ASP A 104 -6.39 0.78 -6.70
CA ASP A 104 -6.03 -0.62 -6.56
C ASP A 104 -6.87 -1.47 -7.53
N PHE A 105 -8.16 -1.15 -7.70
CA PHE A 105 -9.03 -1.78 -8.70
C PHE A 105 -8.54 -1.56 -10.13
N LEU A 106 -8.22 -0.31 -10.51
CA LEU A 106 -7.68 0.02 -11.83
C LEU A 106 -6.38 -0.72 -12.12
N LEU A 107 -5.46 -0.80 -11.15
CA LEU A 107 -4.19 -1.49 -11.31
C LEU A 107 -4.33 -3.02 -11.47
N LYS A 108 -5.51 -3.59 -11.19
CA LYS A 108 -5.82 -5.00 -11.46
C LYS A 108 -6.45 -5.22 -12.83
N MET A 109 -6.83 -4.16 -13.55
CA MET A 109 -7.40 -4.30 -14.88
C MET A 109 -6.34 -4.67 -15.93
N PRO A 110 -6.67 -5.54 -16.88
CA PRO A 110 -5.81 -5.85 -18.01
C PRO A 110 -5.38 -4.59 -18.77
N GLY A 111 -4.10 -4.50 -19.14
CA GLY A 111 -3.55 -3.34 -19.85
C GLY A 111 -3.22 -2.12 -18.97
N VAL A 112 -3.62 -2.11 -17.70
CA VAL A 112 -3.31 -1.03 -16.74
C VAL A 112 -2.08 -1.39 -15.89
N ASN A 113 -1.19 -0.42 -15.69
CA ASN A 113 0.03 -0.57 -14.93
C ASN A 113 0.43 0.74 -14.23
N VAL A 114 1.48 0.68 -13.40
CA VAL A 114 1.95 1.80 -12.58
C VAL A 114 2.43 3.00 -13.43
N LYS A 115 2.77 2.79 -14.71
CA LYS A 115 3.20 3.87 -15.62
C LYS A 115 2.01 4.59 -16.25
N ASN A 116 0.94 3.89 -16.61
CA ASN A 116 -0.16 4.46 -17.39
C ASN A 116 -1.44 4.77 -16.58
N TYR A 117 -1.64 4.20 -15.39
CA TYR A 117 -2.89 4.39 -14.62
C TYR A 117 -3.17 5.87 -14.28
N ARG A 118 -2.14 6.70 -14.12
CA ARG A 118 -2.30 8.12 -13.83
C ARG A 118 -2.95 8.88 -14.98
N ALA A 119 -2.67 8.50 -16.22
CA ALA A 119 -3.28 9.10 -17.40
C ALA A 119 -4.77 8.79 -17.44
N LEU A 120 -5.17 7.55 -17.10
CA LEU A 120 -6.57 7.13 -17.00
C LEU A 120 -7.34 7.88 -15.90
N VAL A 121 -6.74 8.00 -14.72
CA VAL A 121 -7.36 8.72 -13.59
C VAL A 121 -7.55 10.20 -13.92
N LYS A 122 -6.63 10.79 -14.69
CA LYS A 122 -6.74 12.19 -15.10
C LYS A 122 -7.79 12.42 -16.19
N SER A 123 -8.13 11.39 -16.96
CA SER A 123 -9.03 11.51 -18.12
C SER A 123 -10.49 11.17 -17.83
N ALA A 124 -10.79 10.57 -16.67
CA ALA A 124 -12.14 10.18 -16.28
C ALA A 124 -12.39 10.49 -14.79
N ASP A 125 -13.56 11.05 -14.49
CA ASP A 125 -13.96 11.41 -13.12
C ASP A 125 -14.39 10.18 -12.28
N SER A 126 -14.78 9.09 -12.95
CA SER A 126 -15.21 7.86 -12.30
C SER A 126 -14.87 6.61 -13.12
N LEU A 127 -14.90 5.44 -12.46
CA LEU A 127 -14.78 4.14 -13.14
C LEU A 127 -15.92 3.92 -14.15
N ALA A 128 -17.11 4.45 -13.88
CA ALA A 128 -18.25 4.37 -14.79
C ALA A 128 -18.01 5.20 -16.06
N ASP A 129 -17.34 6.35 -15.94
CA ASP A 129 -16.99 7.17 -17.10
C ASP A 129 -15.86 6.55 -17.91
N LEU A 130 -14.93 5.87 -17.25
CA LEU A 130 -13.90 5.08 -17.93
C LEU A 130 -14.52 3.98 -18.81
N ALA A 131 -15.56 3.32 -18.33
CA ALA A 131 -16.29 2.30 -19.09
C ALA A 131 -17.07 2.86 -20.30
N LYS A 132 -17.29 4.17 -20.40
CA LYS A 132 -17.96 4.80 -21.56
C LYS A 132 -16.98 5.23 -22.66
N LEU A 133 -15.67 5.16 -22.42
CA LEU A 133 -14.67 5.60 -23.38
C LEU A 133 -14.54 4.61 -24.54
N SER A 134 -14.38 5.15 -25.76
CA SER A 134 -14.09 4.32 -26.93
C SER A 134 -12.67 3.74 -26.87
N GLN A 135 -12.45 2.66 -27.63
CA GLN A 135 -11.14 2.02 -27.71
C GLN A 135 -10.04 2.98 -28.22
N GLU A 136 -10.37 3.85 -29.18
CA GLU A 136 -9.44 4.86 -29.73
C GLU A 136 -9.04 5.85 -28.64
N ARG A 137 -10.02 6.33 -27.85
CA ARG A 137 -9.74 7.27 -26.77
C ARG A 137 -8.87 6.63 -25.68
N LEU A 138 -9.10 5.36 -25.36
CA LEU A 138 -8.23 4.60 -24.46
C LEU A 138 -6.82 4.42 -25.03
N ALA A 139 -6.67 4.23 -26.34
CA ALA A 139 -5.36 4.10 -26.99
C ALA A 139 -4.56 5.41 -26.93
N GLU A 140 -5.23 6.55 -27.08
CA GLU A 140 -4.64 7.87 -26.90
C GLU A 140 -4.18 8.09 -25.44
N ILE A 141 -5.04 7.79 -24.46
CA ILE A 141 -4.73 8.01 -23.04
C ILE A 141 -3.60 7.10 -22.56
N LEU A 142 -3.59 5.85 -23.01
CA LEU A 142 -2.60 4.84 -22.59
C LEU A 142 -1.32 4.87 -23.41
N GLU A 143 -1.29 5.64 -24.49
CA GLU A 143 -0.21 5.71 -25.49
C GLU A 143 0.19 4.31 -26.00
N ASN A 144 -0.75 3.36 -25.98
CA ASN A 144 -0.50 1.96 -26.31
C ASN A 144 -1.78 1.24 -26.75
N ALA A 145 -1.86 0.96 -28.05
CA ALA A 145 -3.02 0.31 -28.66
C ALA A 145 -3.30 -1.10 -28.11
N LYS A 146 -2.27 -1.87 -27.75
CA LYS A 146 -2.43 -3.23 -27.19
C LYS A 146 -3.06 -3.18 -25.80
N ASN A 147 -2.57 -2.29 -24.95
CA ASN A 147 -3.10 -2.11 -23.60
C ASN A 147 -4.54 -1.59 -23.63
N ALA A 148 -4.83 -0.63 -24.53
CA ALA A 148 -6.18 -0.11 -24.71
C ALA A 148 -7.16 -1.19 -25.20
N LYS A 149 -6.74 -2.04 -26.15
CA LYS A 149 -7.55 -3.17 -26.60
C LYS A 149 -7.88 -4.14 -25.45
N GLN A 150 -6.87 -4.53 -24.65
CA GLN A 150 -7.07 -5.40 -23.49
C GLN A 150 -8.05 -4.82 -22.46
N LEU A 151 -7.92 -3.53 -22.16
CA LEU A 151 -8.79 -2.84 -21.22
C LEU A 151 -10.22 -2.71 -21.77
N PHE A 152 -10.36 -2.32 -23.04
CA PHE A 152 -11.65 -2.14 -23.70
C PHE A 152 -12.43 -3.46 -23.79
N GLU A 153 -11.75 -4.53 -24.22
CA GLU A 153 -12.31 -5.89 -24.26
C GLU A 153 -12.74 -6.35 -22.86
N PHE A 154 -11.93 -6.10 -21.83
CA PHE A 154 -12.29 -6.47 -20.46
C PHE A 154 -13.56 -5.74 -19.95
N LEU A 155 -13.75 -4.48 -20.34
CA LEU A 155 -14.89 -3.67 -19.87
C LEU A 155 -16.19 -3.94 -20.64
N HIS A 156 -16.11 -4.37 -21.90
CA HIS A 156 -17.27 -4.44 -22.80
C HIS A 156 -17.62 -5.86 -23.27
N ASN A 157 -16.74 -6.84 -23.06
CA ASN A 157 -17.08 -8.22 -23.42
C ASN A 157 -18.06 -8.82 -22.41
N ASP A 158 -19.07 -9.51 -22.93
CA ASP A 158 -19.95 -10.35 -22.13
C ASP A 158 -19.13 -11.48 -21.50
N ALA A 159 -19.11 -11.51 -20.17
CA ALA A 159 -18.46 -12.57 -19.44
C ALA A 159 -19.45 -13.72 -19.25
N ASP A 160 -19.18 -14.89 -19.84
CA ASP A 160 -19.90 -16.13 -19.54
C ASP A 160 -19.42 -16.67 -18.19
N VAL A 161 -19.82 -15.97 -17.12
CA VAL A 161 -19.51 -16.37 -15.74
C VAL A 161 -20.69 -17.16 -15.21
N PRO A 162 -20.57 -18.49 -15.04
CA PRO A 162 -21.60 -19.25 -14.35
C PRO A 162 -21.79 -18.66 -12.95
N ALA A 163 -23.04 -18.34 -12.59
CA ALA A 163 -23.36 -17.75 -11.30
C ALA A 163 -22.74 -18.58 -10.16
N PRO A 164 -22.10 -17.95 -9.16
CA PRO A 164 -21.46 -18.68 -8.09
C PRO A 164 -22.50 -19.53 -7.36
N VAL A 165 -22.32 -20.86 -7.42
CA VAL A 165 -23.16 -21.82 -6.71
C VAL A 165 -23.09 -21.48 -5.23
N GLN A 166 -24.19 -20.97 -4.67
CA GLN A 166 -24.33 -20.76 -3.24
C GLN A 166 -24.18 -22.13 -2.56
N LYS A 167 -23.00 -22.41 -2.01
CA LYS A 167 -22.81 -23.58 -1.15
C LYS A 167 -23.67 -23.36 0.09
N GLY A 168 -24.81 -24.03 0.13
CA GLY A 168 -25.74 -24.00 1.25
C GLY A 168 -24.99 -24.24 2.55
N LYS A 169 -25.20 -23.34 3.52
CA LYS A 169 -24.77 -23.55 4.91
C LYS A 169 -25.27 -24.92 5.34
N ARG A 170 -24.35 -25.85 5.58
CA ARG A 170 -24.66 -27.06 6.36
C ARG A 170 -24.97 -26.58 7.77
N THR A 171 -26.23 -26.78 8.14
CA THR A 171 -26.78 -26.69 9.51
C THR A 171 -26.01 -27.52 10.49
#